data_AF-A0A377Q7Y1-F1
#
_entry.id   AF-A0A377Q7Y1-F1
#
_cell.length_a   1.000
_cell.length_b   1.000
_cell.length_c   1.000
_cell.angle_alpha   90.00
_cell.angle_beta   90.00
_cell.angle_gamma   90.00
#
_symmetry.space_group_name_H-M   'P 1'
#
loop_
_entity.id
_entity.type
_entity.pdbx_description
1 polymer ?
#
loop_
_entity_poly.entity_id
_entity_poly.type
_entity_poly.pdbx_seq_one_letter_code
_entity_poly.pdbx_strand_id
1 'polypeptide(L)'
;MRDLDEATRAELAAKVEKRVAAGMDRSLARRKVWDDYQAELVAIAAGVAGIDERPPPPDLPPAREKGKTYQPKSWYIPRTDSGQDFFTPERMQKSRSELEKLKKRLKAGVKS
;
A
#
# COMPACT_ATOMS: atom_id res chain seq x y z
N MET A 1 19.24 -15.57 -5.36
CA MET A 1 18.39 -15.11 -6.48
C MET A 1 16.97 -15.15 -5.94
N ARG A 2 16.25 -14.03 -5.81
CA ARG A 2 14.86 -14.07 -5.29
C ARG A 2 14.03 -14.92 -6.25
N ASP A 3 13.44 -15.99 -5.74
CA ASP A 3 12.51 -16.80 -6.53
C ASP A 3 11.28 -15.95 -6.87
N LEU A 4 11.06 -15.74 -8.16
CA LEU A 4 9.82 -15.14 -8.66
C LEU A 4 8.71 -16.17 -8.50
N ASP A 5 7.59 -15.71 -7.93
CA ASP A 5 6.34 -16.44 -7.87
C ASP A 5 5.92 -16.93 -9.27
N GLU A 6 5.27 -18.09 -9.32
CA GLU A 6 4.93 -18.77 -10.57
C GLU A 6 4.01 -17.92 -11.45
N ALA A 7 3.06 -17.18 -10.84
CA ALA A 7 2.16 -16.29 -11.57
C ALA A 7 2.91 -15.13 -12.23
N THR A 8 3.87 -14.54 -11.52
CA THR A 8 4.70 -13.45 -12.05
C THR A 8 5.57 -13.94 -13.21
N ARG A 9 6.11 -15.16 -13.10
CA ARG A 9 6.93 -15.78 -14.16
C ARG A 9 6.10 -16.04 -15.42
N ALA A 10 4.88 -16.54 -15.28
CA ALA A 10 3.97 -16.76 -16.40
C ALA A 10 3.60 -15.45 -17.10
N GLU A 11 3.34 -14.38 -16.35
CA GLU A 11 3.03 -13.06 -16.92
C GLU A 11 4.22 -12.49 -17.71
N LEU A 12 5.44 -12.56 -17.16
CA LEU A 12 6.64 -12.11 -17.86
C LEU A 12 6.89 -12.93 -19.13
N ALA A 13 6.65 -14.25 -19.09
CA ALA A 13 6.74 -15.10 -20.27
C ALA A 13 5.75 -14.69 -21.37
N ALA A 14 4.49 -14.41 -21.02
CA ALA A 14 3.49 -13.94 -21.97
C ALA A 14 3.87 -12.59 -22.61
N LYS A 15 4.47 -11.67 -21.83
CA LYS A 15 5.00 -10.39 -22.35
C LYS A 15 6.16 -10.60 -23.33
N VAL A 16 7.02 -11.58 -23.09
CA VAL A 16 8.11 -11.95 -24.01
C VAL A 16 7.53 -12.49 -25.32
N GLU A 17 6.61 -13.44 -25.26
CA GLU A 17 5.99 -14.02 -26.47
C GLU A 17 5.27 -12.97 -27.30
N LYS A 18 4.57 -12.00 -26.67
CA LYS A 18 3.96 -10.87 -27.37
C LYS A 18 4.97 -10.03 -28.16
N ARG A 19 6.18 -9.83 -27.61
CA ARG A 19 7.25 -9.07 -28.27
C ARG A 19 7.93 -9.87 -29.38
N VAL A 20 8.10 -11.18 -29.17
CA VAL A 20 8.60 -12.09 -30.21
C VAL A 20 7.63 -12.15 -31.39
N ALA A 21 6.32 -12.22 -31.12
CA ALA A 21 5.28 -12.17 -32.15
C ALA A 21 5.28 -10.83 -32.92
N ALA A 22 5.77 -9.75 -32.31
CA ALA A 22 5.98 -8.46 -32.97
C ALA A 22 7.30 -8.37 -33.78
N GLY A 23 8.02 -9.49 -33.94
CA GLY A 23 9.25 -9.57 -34.73
C GLY A 23 10.54 -9.26 -33.95
N MET A 24 10.48 -9.16 -32.62
CA MET A 24 11.66 -8.95 -31.78
C MET A 24 12.41 -10.26 -31.53
N ASP A 25 13.75 -10.22 -31.54
CA ASP A 25 14.54 -11.38 -31.12
C ASP A 25 14.20 -11.79 -29.68
N ARG A 26 14.15 -13.10 -29.41
CA ARG A 26 13.73 -13.65 -28.12
C ARG A 26 14.64 -13.23 -26.97
N SER A 27 15.96 -13.15 -27.20
CA SER A 27 16.92 -12.71 -26.18
C SER A 27 16.75 -11.23 -25.86
N LEU A 28 16.53 -10.41 -26.89
CA LEU A 28 16.27 -8.98 -26.76
C LEU A 28 14.93 -8.72 -26.05
N ALA A 29 13.88 -9.46 -26.42
CA ALA A 29 12.57 -9.39 -25.81
C ALA A 29 12.61 -9.73 -24.32
N ARG A 30 13.31 -10.79 -23.94
CA ARG A 30 13.50 -11.18 -22.54
C ARG A 30 14.21 -10.11 -21.74
N ARG A 31 15.30 -9.55 -22.28
CA ARG A 31 16.04 -8.46 -21.62
C ARG A 31 15.16 -7.25 -21.41
N LYS A 32 14.45 -6.81 -22.45
CA LYS A 32 13.55 -5.65 -22.35
C LYS A 32 12.41 -5.85 -21.35
N VAL A 33 11.76 -7.02 -21.36
CA VAL A 33 10.72 -7.35 -20.36
C VAL A 33 11.28 -7.32 -18.94
N TRP A 34 12.50 -7.80 -18.75
CA TRP A 34 13.15 -7.77 -17.45
C TRP A 34 13.50 -6.35 -17.00
N ASP A 35 14.06 -5.54 -17.89
CA ASP A 35 14.41 -4.14 -17.61
C ASP A 35 13.15 -3.32 -17.26
N ASP A 36 12.05 -3.50 -18.01
CA ASP A 36 10.76 -2.87 -17.70
C ASP A 36 10.26 -3.29 -16.31
N TYR A 37 10.33 -4.58 -15.98
CA TYR A 37 9.92 -5.08 -14.67
C TYR A 37 10.77 -4.51 -13.53
N GLN A 38 12.09 -4.38 -13.73
CA GLN A 38 12.96 -3.73 -12.74
C GLN A 38 12.62 -2.25 -12.57
N ALA A 39 12.32 -1.53 -13.66
CA ALA A 39 11.91 -0.13 -13.59
C ALA A 39 10.60 0.05 -12.80
N GLU A 40 9.61 -0.82 -13.02
CA GLU A 40 8.35 -0.82 -12.25
C GLU A 40 8.59 -1.07 -10.76
N LEU A 41 9.46 -2.02 -10.40
CA LEU A 41 9.82 -2.27 -9.00
C LEU A 41 10.47 -1.05 -8.34
N VAL A 42 11.35 -0.35 -9.06
CA VAL A 42 11.96 0.90 -8.58
C VAL A 42 10.91 2.01 -8.42
N ALA A 43 9.99 2.15 -9.38
CA ALA A 43 8.92 3.14 -9.30
C ALA A 43 7.98 2.90 -8.11
N ILE A 44 7.63 1.64 -7.84
CA ILE A 44 6.84 1.26 -6.66
C ILE A 44 7.61 1.60 -5.37
N ALA A 45 8.91 1.25 -5.30
CA ALA A 45 9.74 1.56 -4.14
C ALA A 45 9.88 3.07 -3.92
N ALA A 46 10.05 3.86 -4.98
CA ALA A 46 10.13 5.32 -4.92
C ALA A 46 8.79 5.94 -4.50
N GLY A 47 7.66 5.43 -5.00
CA GLY A 47 6.32 5.86 -4.58
C GLY A 47 6.04 5.61 -3.10
N VAL A 48 6.62 4.54 -2.53
CA VAL A 48 6.55 4.26 -1.09
C VAL A 48 7.49 5.18 -0.29
N ALA A 49 8.66 5.55 -0.85
CA ALA A 49 9.60 6.47 -0.20
C ALA A 49 9.09 7.93 -0.16
N GLY A 50 8.28 8.35 -1.14
CA GLY A 50 7.73 9.71 -1.22
C GLY A 50 6.70 10.08 -0.14
N ILE A 51 6.35 9.16 0.76
CA ILE A 51 5.44 9.43 1.89
C ILE A 51 6.21 10.15 3.03
N ASP A 52 7.54 10.10 3.04
CA ASP A 52 8.39 10.63 4.12
C ASP A 52 9.10 11.95 3.76
N GLU A 53 8.93 12.45 2.53
CA GLU A 53 9.50 13.73 2.11
C GLU A 53 8.61 14.90 2.57
N ARG A 54 8.59 15.12 3.88
CA ARG A 54 8.08 16.35 4.47
C ARG A 54 8.97 17.49 3.93
N PRO A 55 8.41 18.54 3.30
CA PRO A 55 9.21 19.71 2.93
C PRO A 55 9.91 20.23 4.19
N PRO A 56 11.17 20.71 4.09
CA PRO A 56 11.83 21.34 5.22
C PRO A 56 10.88 22.41 5.76
N PRO A 57 10.60 22.43 7.08
CA PRO A 57 9.69 23.41 7.64
C PRO A 57 10.21 24.81 7.25
N PRO A 58 9.34 25.71 6.73
CA PRO A 58 9.76 27.08 6.46
C PRO A 58 10.35 27.67 7.75
N ASP A 59 11.40 28.50 7.63
CA ASP A 59 12.06 29.16 8.76
C ASP A 59 11.04 29.78 9.71
N LEU A 60 10.72 29.04 10.78
CA LEU A 60 9.81 29.48 11.82
C LEU A 60 10.62 30.29 12.84
N PRO A 61 10.08 31.43 13.31
CA PRO A 61 10.75 32.23 14.33
C PRO A 61 11.02 31.40 15.60
N PRO A 62 12.09 31.69 16.34
CA PRO A 62 12.52 30.88 17.48
C PRO A 62 11.37 30.65 18.44
N ALA A 63 11.13 29.37 18.74
CA ALA A 63 10.00 28.89 19.50
C ALA A 63 9.91 29.59 20.86
N ARG A 64 8.82 30.33 21.09
CA ARG A 64 8.41 30.66 22.45
C ARG A 64 7.96 29.38 23.13
N GLU A 65 8.76 28.92 24.08
CA GLU A 65 8.33 27.95 25.07
C GLU A 65 7.03 28.43 25.73
N LYS A 66 5.97 27.64 25.61
CA LYS A 66 5.04 27.25 26.69
C LYS A 66 3.83 26.52 26.13
N GLY A 67 3.76 25.23 26.45
CA GLY A 67 2.52 24.54 26.76
C GLY A 67 1.52 24.36 25.62
N LYS A 68 1.72 23.31 24.83
CA LYS A 68 0.69 22.33 24.44
C LYS A 68 1.38 21.27 23.59
N THR A 69 1.72 20.14 24.19
CA THR A 69 2.09 18.94 23.47
C THR A 69 0.92 18.57 22.55
N TYR A 70 1.12 18.77 21.26
CA TYR A 70 0.23 18.23 20.24
C TYR A 70 0.38 16.70 20.30
N GLN A 71 -0.49 16.04 21.06
CA GLN A 71 -0.65 14.59 20.97
C GLN A 71 -1.20 14.31 19.57
N PRO A 72 -0.43 13.73 18.64
CA PRO A 72 -1.01 13.27 17.39
C PRO A 72 -2.17 12.36 17.75
N LYS A 73 -3.34 12.55 17.11
CA LYS A 73 -4.49 11.64 17.28
C LYS A 73 -3.98 10.22 17.11
N SER A 74 -3.85 9.51 18.24
CA SER A 74 -3.42 8.13 18.29
C SER A 74 -4.46 7.32 17.54
N TRP A 75 -4.22 7.04 16.27
CA TRP A 75 -4.89 5.93 15.61
C TRP A 75 -4.57 4.71 16.47
N TYR A 76 -5.60 4.07 17.00
CA TYR A 76 -5.43 2.96 17.92
C TYR A 76 -4.74 1.81 17.17
N ILE A 77 -3.46 1.59 17.45
CA ILE A 77 -2.69 0.44 17.01
C ILE A 77 -2.68 -0.52 18.21
N PRO A 78 -3.43 -1.63 18.17
CA PRO A 78 -3.41 -2.61 19.26
C PRO A 78 -1.99 -3.13 19.40
N ARG A 79 -1.40 -2.93 20.58
CA ARG A 79 -0.07 -3.49 20.85
C ARG A 79 -0.23 -4.99 21.11
N THR A 80 0.56 -5.79 20.39
CA THR A 80 0.60 -7.25 20.48
C THR A 80 1.09 -7.78 21.84
N ASP A 81 1.62 -6.92 22.71
CA ASP A 81 2.11 -7.23 24.06
C ASP A 81 1.02 -7.17 25.15
N SER A 82 -0.19 -6.68 24.83
CA SER A 82 -1.24 -6.42 25.82
C SER A 82 -2.00 -7.68 26.30
N GLY A 83 -1.69 -8.86 25.77
CA GLY A 83 -2.30 -10.15 26.17
C GLY A 83 -3.80 -10.28 25.90
N GLN A 84 -4.43 -9.27 25.29
CA GLN A 84 -5.79 -9.34 24.77
C GLN A 84 -5.73 -9.73 23.31
N ASP A 85 -6.21 -10.94 22.99
CA ASP A 85 -6.48 -11.33 21.61
C ASP A 85 -7.49 -10.35 21.02
N PHE A 86 -6.99 -9.39 20.24
CA PHE A 86 -7.78 -8.28 19.73
C PHE A 86 -8.95 -8.76 18.85
N PHE A 87 -8.77 -9.91 18.21
CA PHE A 87 -9.72 -10.57 17.33
C PHE A 87 -10.52 -11.66 18.05
N THR A 88 -11.21 -11.33 19.15
CA THR A 88 -12.17 -12.27 19.74
C THR A 88 -13.42 -12.43 18.84
N PRO A 89 -14.06 -13.62 18.83
CA PRO A 89 -15.27 -13.85 18.04
C PRO A 89 -16.39 -12.83 18.33
N GLU A 90 -16.57 -12.47 19.59
CA GLU A 90 -17.59 -11.52 20.06
C GLU A 90 -17.34 -10.10 19.51
N ARG A 91 -16.08 -9.67 19.48
CA ARG A 91 -15.69 -8.37 18.92
C ARG A 91 -15.86 -8.34 17.40
N MET A 92 -15.52 -9.43 16.72
CA MET A 92 -15.73 -9.55 15.28
C MET A 92 -17.22 -9.51 14.91
N GLN A 93 -18.08 -10.16 15.69
CA GLN A 93 -19.52 -10.13 15.48
C GLN A 93 -20.10 -8.72 15.69
N LYS A 94 -19.65 -8.02 16.73
CA LYS A 94 -20.00 -6.61 16.96
C LYS A 94 -19.56 -5.74 15.78
N SER A 95 -18.31 -5.86 15.34
CA SER A 95 -17.79 -5.12 14.17
C SER A 95 -18.60 -5.37 12.90
N ARG A 96 -18.97 -6.64 12.62
CA ARG A 96 -19.79 -7.00 11.46
C ARG A 96 -21.17 -6.32 11.51
N SER A 97 -21.82 -6.33 12.66
CA SER A 97 -23.13 -5.68 12.82
C SER A 97 -23.09 -4.16 12.63
N GLU A 98 -22.02 -3.50 13.07
CA GLU A 98 -21.82 -2.06 12.88
C GLU A 98 -21.56 -1.72 11.40
N LEU A 99 -20.79 -2.56 10.70
CA LEU A 99 -20.57 -2.41 9.25
C LEU A 99 -21.87 -2.55 8.46
N GLU A 100 -22.75 -3.49 8.82
CA GLU A 100 -24.04 -3.65 8.17
C GLU A 100 -24.97 -2.44 8.41
N LYS A 101 -24.93 -1.82 9.59
CA LYS A 101 -25.65 -0.56 9.86
C LYS A 101 -25.11 0.58 8.98
N LEU A 102 -23.79 0.69 8.84
CA LEU A 102 -23.13 1.68 7.98
C LEU A 102 -23.49 1.49 6.51
N LYS A 103 -23.43 0.26 5.99
CA LYS A 103 -23.84 -0.05 4.61
C LYS A 103 -25.30 0.34 4.35
N LYS A 104 -26.21 0.07 5.29
CA LYS A 104 -27.62 0.48 5.18
C LYS A 104 -27.77 2.00 5.12
N ARG A 105 -27.04 2.74 5.96
CA ARG A 105 -27.05 4.22 5.93
C ARG A 105 -26.48 4.79 4.63
N LEU A 106 -25.38 4.23 4.13
CA LEU A 106 -24.80 4.64 2.85
C LEU A 106 -25.75 4.35 1.69
N LYS A 107 -26.37 3.17 1.67
CA LYS A 107 -27.37 2.82 0.63
C LYS A 107 -28.62 3.69 0.69
N ALA A 108 -29.01 4.15 1.89
CA ALA A 108 -30.12 5.09 2.06
C ALA A 108 -29.72 6.53 1.67
N GLY A 109 -28.48 6.95 1.96
CA GLY A 109 -27.97 8.29 1.62
C GLY A 109 -27.61 8.49 0.16
N VAL A 110 -27.38 7.41 -0.62
CA VAL A 110 -27.16 7.45 -2.08
C VAL A 110 -28.48 7.61 -2.85
N LYS A 111 -29.64 7.55 -2.17
CA LYS A 111 -30.97 7.65 -2.80
C LYS A 111 -31.66 9.00 -2.56
N SER A 112 -30.89 10.04 -2.20
CA SER A 112 -31.39 11.40 -2.01
C SER A 112 -30.79 12.37 -3.01
#